data_AF-A0A841U8I6-F1
#
_entry.id   AF-A0A841U8I6-F1
#
_cell.length_a   1.000
_cell.length_b   1.000
_cell.length_c   1.000
_cell.angle_alpha   90.00
_cell.angle_beta   90.00
_cell.angle_gamma   90.00
#
_symmetry.space_group_name_H-M   'P 1'
#
loop_
_entity.id
_entity.type
_entity.pdbx_description
1 polymer ?
#
loop_
_entity_poly.entity_id
_entity_poly.type
_entity_poly.pdbx_seq_one_letter_code
_entity_poly.pdbx_strand_id
1 'polypeptide(L)'
;MNLEEWKLRNRRSRSYSHFDSRTSLDRVWKYIDDPTKVARHGFYPFIHYTQSFVKYKKGEGIKPKNREICYSAHLDRFIYSYYGHKLNGFYNGKVKQLDIDDSVIAYRDNLHKNNIHFAKRAIDYIKSTNDCYIMIGDFTGFFDNLDHTYLKKMLS
;
A
#
# COMPACT_ATOMS: atom_id res chain seq x y z
N MET A 1 9.92 -2.31 8.67
CA MET A 1 9.51 -1.32 9.70
C MET A 1 9.13 -2.06 10.97
N ASN A 2 9.53 -1.58 12.15
CA ASN A 2 9.09 -2.14 13.44
C ASN A 2 7.80 -1.47 13.95
N LEU A 3 7.23 -1.98 15.05
CA LEU A 3 5.97 -1.47 15.60
C LEU A 3 6.07 -0.01 16.07
N GLU A 4 7.18 0.39 16.70
CA GLU A 4 7.34 1.75 17.22
C GLU A 4 7.49 2.78 16.08
N GLU A 5 8.23 2.42 15.02
CA GLU A 5 8.29 3.20 13.78
C GLU A 5 6.91 3.35 13.14
N TRP A 6 6.13 2.25 13.10
CA TRP A 6 4.76 2.29 12.58
C TRP A 6 3.85 3.20 13.42
N LYS A 7 3.95 3.13 14.76
CA LYS A 7 3.17 3.98 15.67
C LYS A 7 3.52 5.45 15.49
N LEU A 8 4.81 5.78 15.41
CA LEU A 8 5.28 7.15 15.19
C LEU A 8 4.72 7.73 13.88
N ARG A 9 4.78 6.95 12.80
CA ARG A 9 4.24 7.32 11.49
C ARG A 9 2.73 7.52 11.50
N ASN A 10 2.00 6.79 12.36
CA ASN A 10 0.55 6.81 12.43
C ASN A 10 -0.02 7.66 13.56
N ARG A 11 0.81 8.32 14.38
CA ARG A 11 0.37 9.05 15.59
C ARG A 11 -0.71 10.10 15.33
N ARG A 12 -0.63 10.80 14.20
CA ARG A 12 -1.50 11.95 13.88
C ARG A 12 -2.83 11.51 13.25
N SER A 13 -3.91 12.20 13.63
CA SER A 13 -5.19 12.12 12.93
C SER A 13 -5.05 12.62 11.49
N ARG A 14 -5.87 12.08 10.59
CA ARG A 14 -6.09 12.65 9.26
C ARG A 14 -7.25 13.64 9.31
N SER A 15 -7.26 14.59 8.37
CA SER A 15 -8.20 15.71 8.33
C SER A 15 -9.27 15.59 7.24
N TYR A 16 -9.32 14.48 6.49
CA TYR A 16 -10.39 14.24 5.52
C TYR A 16 -11.75 14.13 6.23
N SER A 17 -12.84 14.37 5.49
CA SER A 17 -14.20 14.26 6.03
C SER A 17 -14.67 12.81 6.03
N HIS A 18 -15.33 12.40 7.12
CA HIS A 18 -16.04 11.13 7.24
C HIS A 18 -17.17 11.27 8.27
N PHE A 19 -18.00 10.25 8.40
CA PHE A 19 -19.14 10.23 9.34
C PHE A 19 -18.72 9.97 10.79
N ASP A 20 -17.55 9.39 11.01
CA ASP A 20 -17.02 9.16 12.35
C ASP A 20 -16.19 10.35 12.86
N SER A 21 -15.96 10.37 14.17
CA SER A 21 -15.15 11.41 14.78
C SER A 21 -13.66 11.20 14.48
N ARG A 22 -12.98 12.29 14.13
CA ARG A 22 -11.51 12.31 14.04
C ARG A 22 -10.88 11.77 15.32
N THR A 23 -9.90 10.88 15.18
CA THR A 23 -9.26 10.20 16.31
C THR A 23 -7.76 10.08 16.12
N SER A 24 -7.05 9.80 17.23
CA SER A 24 -5.60 9.61 17.25
C SER A 24 -5.26 8.16 17.60
N LEU A 25 -4.04 7.75 17.25
CA LEU A 25 -3.58 6.39 17.53
C LEU A 25 -3.68 6.05 19.03
N ASP A 26 -3.28 6.98 19.89
CA ASP A 26 -3.28 6.79 21.35
C ASP A 26 -4.69 6.48 21.89
N ARG A 27 -5.73 7.08 21.29
CA ARG A 27 -7.13 6.86 21.70
C ARG A 27 -7.65 5.50 21.27
N VAL A 28 -7.23 5.00 20.12
CA VAL A 28 -7.79 3.79 19.51
C VAL A 28 -6.91 2.56 19.65
N TRP A 29 -5.67 2.70 20.14
CA TRP A 29 -4.68 1.61 20.19
C TRP A 29 -5.22 0.34 20.85
N LYS A 30 -5.77 0.47 22.06
CA LYS A 30 -6.36 -0.66 22.80
C LYS A 30 -7.54 -1.34 22.08
N TYR A 31 -8.17 -0.64 21.14
CA TYR A 31 -9.25 -1.20 20.33
C TYR A 31 -8.70 -1.94 19.12
N ILE A 32 -7.80 -1.31 18.36
CA ILE A 32 -7.29 -1.88 17.10
C ILE A 32 -6.30 -3.03 17.33
N ASP A 33 -5.63 -3.07 18.48
CA ASP A 33 -4.69 -4.14 18.83
C ASP A 33 -5.41 -5.44 19.27
N ASP A 34 -6.69 -5.35 19.61
CA ASP A 34 -7.50 -6.48 20.03
C ASP A 34 -8.16 -7.17 18.82
N PRO A 35 -7.70 -8.36 18.41
CA PRO A 35 -8.24 -9.05 17.25
C PRO A 35 -9.70 -9.48 17.44
N THR A 36 -10.15 -9.70 18.68
CA THR A 36 -11.53 -10.11 18.95
C THR A 36 -12.52 -8.97 18.71
N LYS A 37 -12.10 -7.73 19.02
CA LYS A 37 -12.88 -6.53 18.70
C LYS A 37 -12.89 -6.25 17.21
N VAL A 38 -11.72 -6.33 16.56
CA VAL A 38 -11.59 -6.07 15.13
C VAL A 38 -12.39 -7.07 14.30
N ALA A 39 -12.43 -8.35 14.69
CA ALA A 39 -13.23 -9.36 14.00
C ALA A 39 -14.75 -9.08 14.04
N ARG A 40 -15.23 -8.33 15.04
CA ARG A 40 -16.64 -7.94 15.20
C ARG A 40 -16.90 -6.48 14.81
N HIS A 41 -15.88 -5.78 14.31
CA HIS A 41 -15.96 -4.36 13.99
C HIS A 41 -16.82 -4.14 12.75
N GLY A 42 -17.84 -3.28 12.87
CA GLY A 42 -18.65 -2.85 11.75
C GLY A 42 -17.93 -1.76 10.96
N PHE A 43 -17.25 -2.14 9.88
CA PHE A 43 -16.57 -1.18 9.00
C PHE A 43 -17.58 -0.26 8.30
N TYR A 44 -17.23 1.02 8.23
CA TYR A 44 -18.02 2.01 7.52
C TYR A 44 -17.77 1.94 6.02
N PRO A 45 -18.74 2.37 5.20
CA PRO A 45 -18.49 2.53 3.77
C PRO A 45 -17.39 3.57 3.53
N PHE A 46 -16.64 3.37 2.46
CA PHE A 46 -15.70 4.37 1.97
C PHE A 46 -16.46 5.58 1.41
N ILE A 47 -15.91 6.79 1.63
CA ILE A 47 -16.39 7.99 0.95
C ILE A 47 -15.50 8.27 -0.25
N HIS A 48 -16.12 8.33 -1.42
CA HIS A 48 -15.47 8.53 -2.71
C HIS A 48 -15.23 10.02 -3.01
N TYR A 49 -14.04 10.34 -3.52
CA TYR A 49 -13.63 11.65 -3.96
C TYR A 49 -12.81 11.55 -5.24
N THR A 50 -13.04 12.46 -6.17
CA THR A 50 -12.20 12.62 -7.36
C THR A 50 -11.20 13.74 -7.12
N GLN A 51 -9.90 13.40 -7.13
CA GLN A 51 -8.83 14.39 -7.07
C GLN A 51 -8.34 14.70 -8.49
N SER A 52 -8.47 15.95 -8.91
CA SER A 52 -8.06 16.39 -10.24
C SER A 52 -6.70 17.07 -10.20
N PHE A 53 -5.82 16.67 -11.11
CA PHE A 53 -4.50 17.24 -11.31
C PHE A 53 -4.35 17.75 -12.73
N VAL A 54 -3.46 18.73 -12.93
CA VAL A 54 -3.06 19.16 -14.25
C VAL A 54 -1.77 18.42 -14.64
N LYS A 55 -1.78 17.72 -15.78
CA LYS A 55 -0.60 17.01 -16.30
C LYS A 55 -0.29 17.50 -17.71
N TYR A 56 0.98 17.82 -17.96
CA TYR A 56 1.47 18.05 -19.31
C TYR A 56 1.77 16.71 -20.00
N LYS A 57 1.32 16.56 -21.24
CA LYS A 57 1.64 15.42 -22.10
C LYS A 57 2.25 15.96 -23.40
N LYS A 58 3.49 15.54 -23.69
CA LYS A 58 4.22 15.94 -24.90
C LYS A 58 3.36 15.63 -26.14
N GLY A 59 3.19 16.62 -27.01
CA GLY A 59 2.36 16.53 -28.22
C GLY A 59 0.85 16.76 -28.02
N GLU A 60 0.36 16.73 -26.78
CA GLU A 60 -1.07 16.90 -26.47
C GLU A 60 -1.35 18.09 -25.54
N GLY A 61 -0.31 18.75 -25.04
CA GLY A 61 -0.44 19.91 -24.17
C GLY A 61 -0.89 19.57 -22.75
N ILE A 62 -1.65 20.48 -22.15
CA ILE A 62 -2.15 20.37 -20.77
C ILE A 62 -3.43 19.54 -20.76
N LYS A 63 -3.47 18.47 -19.95
CA LYS A 63 -4.67 17.64 -19.75
C LYS A 63 -4.99 17.45 -18.26
N PRO A 64 -6.29 17.43 -17.89
CA PRO A 64 -6.70 17.03 -16.56
C PRO A 64 -6.40 15.54 -16.37
N LYS A 65 -5.95 15.18 -15.17
CA LYS A 65 -5.74 13.81 -14.72
C LYS A 65 -6.51 13.62 -13.42
N ASN A 66 -7.60 12.87 -13.51
CA ASN A 66 -8.42 12.54 -12.35
C ASN A 66 -7.85 11.29 -11.66
N ARG A 67 -7.99 11.27 -10.33
CA ARG A 67 -7.65 10.14 -9.46
C ARG A 67 -8.83 9.92 -8.54
N GLU A 68 -9.46 8.76 -8.67
CA GLU A 68 -10.48 8.33 -7.72
C GLU A 68 -9.80 7.92 -6.41
N ILE A 69 -10.33 8.43 -5.29
CA ILE A 69 -9.81 8.21 -3.94
C ILE A 69 -10.98 7.85 -3.04
N CYS A 70 -10.83 6.78 -2.28
CA CYS A 70 -11.80 6.31 -1.30
C CYS A 70 -11.22 6.47 0.10
N TYR A 71 -11.85 7.29 0.96
CA TYR A 71 -11.43 7.45 2.35
C TYR A 71 -12.25 6.54 3.28
N SER A 72 -11.56 5.77 4.11
CA SER A 72 -12.14 5.00 5.20
C SER A 72 -12.49 5.90 6.38
N ALA A 73 -13.38 5.45 7.25
CA ALA A 73 -13.59 6.08 8.56
C ALA A 73 -12.26 6.24 9.31
N HIS A 74 -12.19 7.24 10.18
CA HIS A 74 -10.98 7.55 10.93
C HIS A 74 -10.50 6.38 11.79
N LEU A 75 -11.41 5.64 12.43
CA LEU A 75 -11.07 4.40 13.15
C LEU A 75 -10.63 3.27 12.20
N ASP A 76 -11.42 2.98 11.16
CA ASP A 76 -11.16 1.92 10.18
C ASP A 76 -9.79 2.06 9.53
N ARG A 77 -9.39 3.29 9.23
CA ARG A 77 -8.06 3.62 8.70
C ARG A 77 -6.93 3.07 9.59
N PHE A 78 -7.08 3.17 10.92
CA PHE A 78 -6.09 2.62 11.84
C PHE A 78 -6.08 1.09 11.82
N ILE A 79 -7.25 0.45 11.73
CA ILE A 79 -7.37 -1.00 11.57
C ILE A 79 -6.67 -1.45 10.29
N TYR A 80 -7.01 -0.87 9.14
CA TYR A 80 -6.38 -1.19 7.85
C TYR A 80 -4.86 -0.99 7.90
N SER A 81 -4.40 0.12 8.48
CA SER A 81 -2.97 0.42 8.56
C SER A 81 -2.21 -0.54 9.48
N TYR A 82 -2.82 -0.98 10.59
CA TYR A 82 -2.18 -1.86 11.57
C TYR A 82 -2.11 -3.30 11.07
N TYR A 83 -3.22 -3.83 10.55
CA TYR A 83 -3.24 -5.18 10.00
C TYR A 83 -2.44 -5.26 8.69
N GLY A 84 -2.42 -4.20 7.89
CA GLY A 84 -1.52 -4.08 6.74
C GLY A 84 -0.04 -4.15 7.14
N HIS A 85 0.33 -3.55 8.28
CA HIS A 85 1.70 -3.67 8.82
C HIS A 85 2.03 -5.08 9.28
N LYS A 86 1.12 -5.76 9.99
CA LYS A 86 1.29 -7.18 10.36
C LYS A 86 1.48 -8.06 9.11
N LEU A 87 0.60 -7.89 8.12
CA LEU A 87 0.67 -8.60 6.84
C LEU A 87 1.98 -8.32 6.10
N ASN A 88 2.52 -7.10 6.17
CA ASN A 88 3.80 -6.77 5.57
C ASN A 88 4.95 -7.60 6.16
N GLY A 89 4.92 -7.84 7.48
CA GLY A 89 5.89 -8.72 8.15
C GLY A 89 5.87 -10.13 7.56
N PHE A 90 4.68 -10.73 7.45
CA PHE A 90 4.51 -12.06 6.83
C PHE A 90 4.94 -12.08 5.37
N TYR A 91 4.55 -11.05 4.61
CA TYR A 91 4.91 -10.89 3.21
C TYR A 91 6.44 -10.84 3.01
N ASN A 92 7.15 -10.03 3.80
CA ASN A 92 8.61 -9.95 3.76
C ASN A 92 9.28 -11.28 4.09
N GLY A 93 8.73 -12.04 5.04
CA GLY A 93 9.20 -13.38 5.35
C GLY A 93 8.97 -14.36 4.20
N LYS A 94 7.76 -14.35 3.62
CA LYS A 94 7.38 -15.25 2.52
C LYS A 94 8.21 -15.02 1.27
N VAL A 95 8.48 -13.77 0.92
CA VAL A 95 9.32 -13.39 -0.22
C VAL A 95 10.75 -13.94 -0.08
N LYS A 96 11.31 -13.92 1.14
CA LYS A 96 12.61 -14.55 1.42
C LYS A 96 12.56 -16.07 1.34
N GLN A 97 11.51 -16.69 1.89
CA GLN A 97 11.34 -18.14 1.84
C GLN A 97 11.21 -18.67 0.40
N LEU A 98 10.63 -17.88 -0.49
CA LEU A 98 10.47 -18.22 -1.92
C LEU A 98 11.69 -17.87 -2.78
N ASP A 99 12.75 -17.33 -2.18
CA ASP A 99 13.97 -16.89 -2.88
C ASP A 99 13.72 -15.87 -4.02
N ILE A 100 12.75 -14.97 -3.80
CA ILE A 100 12.40 -13.88 -4.73
C ILE A 100 12.62 -12.50 -4.10
N ASP A 101 13.43 -12.44 -3.04
CA ASP A 101 13.75 -11.23 -2.27
C ASP A 101 14.36 -10.12 -3.13
N ASP A 102 15.09 -10.54 -4.16
CA ASP A 102 15.86 -9.66 -5.03
C ASP A 102 15.07 -9.05 -6.18
N SER A 103 13.99 -9.71 -6.60
CA SER A 103 13.17 -9.31 -7.76
C SER A 103 11.86 -8.63 -7.35
N VAL A 104 11.32 -8.98 -6.17
CA VAL A 104 10.05 -8.42 -5.69
C VAL A 104 10.31 -7.25 -4.73
N ILE A 105 10.10 -6.04 -5.24
CA ILE A 105 10.45 -4.79 -4.56
C ILE A 105 9.22 -3.99 -4.05
N ALA A 106 8.04 -4.24 -4.62
CA ALA A 106 6.86 -3.42 -4.38
C ALA A 106 6.25 -3.67 -2.99
N TYR A 107 5.73 -2.62 -2.36
CA TYR A 107 5.02 -2.68 -1.08
C TYR A 107 5.83 -3.27 0.09
N ARG A 108 7.18 -3.22 0.05
CA ARG A 108 8.05 -3.74 1.11
C ARG A 108 8.61 -2.63 1.98
N ASP A 109 8.54 -2.81 3.29
CA ASP A 109 9.00 -1.81 4.28
C ASP A 109 10.36 -2.12 4.92
N ASN A 110 11.06 -3.15 4.44
CA ASN A 110 12.33 -3.65 4.97
C ASN A 110 13.53 -3.43 4.03
N LEU A 111 13.30 -2.92 2.81
CA LEU A 111 14.37 -2.76 1.82
C LEU A 111 15.19 -1.47 2.01
N HIS A 112 14.63 -0.46 2.70
CA HIS A 112 15.23 0.86 2.90
C HIS A 112 15.74 1.51 1.59
N LYS A 113 15.13 1.14 0.47
CA LYS A 113 15.43 1.60 -0.89
C LYS A 113 14.18 2.23 -1.50
N ASN A 114 14.39 3.11 -2.47
CA ASN A 114 13.32 3.73 -3.24
C ASN A 114 13.47 3.40 -4.74
N ASN A 115 12.52 3.86 -5.55
CA ASN A 115 12.50 3.58 -6.99
C ASN A 115 13.79 3.97 -7.73
N ILE A 116 14.53 4.98 -7.26
CA ILE A 116 15.79 5.41 -7.88
C ILE A 116 16.86 4.32 -7.71
N HIS A 117 16.94 3.71 -6.52
CA HIS A 117 17.90 2.63 -6.26
C HIS A 117 17.62 1.41 -7.15
N PHE A 118 16.35 1.02 -7.29
CA PHE A 118 15.97 -0.12 -8.11
C PHE A 118 16.14 0.15 -9.61
N ALA A 119 15.83 1.37 -10.07
CA ALA A 119 16.11 1.79 -11.44
C ALA A 119 17.61 1.73 -11.74
N LYS A 120 18.46 2.23 -10.84
CA LYS A 120 19.92 2.14 -10.98
C LYS A 120 20.38 0.68 -11.08
N ARG A 121 19.92 -0.20 -10.18
CA ARG A 121 20.25 -1.63 -10.22
C ARG A 121 19.91 -2.26 -11.57
N ALA A 122 18.71 -1.99 -12.10
CA ALA A 122 18.29 -2.53 -13.39
C ALA A 122 19.15 -1.99 -14.54
N ILE A 123 19.43 -0.68 -14.56
CA ILE A 123 20.25 -0.04 -15.61
C ILE A 123 21.70 -0.54 -15.56
N ASP A 124 22.29 -0.65 -14.37
CA ASP A 124 23.65 -1.16 -14.20
C ASP A 124 23.75 -2.61 -14.68
N TYR A 125 22.75 -3.44 -14.36
CA TYR A 125 22.67 -4.82 -14.85
C TYR A 125 22.63 -4.87 -16.38
N ILE A 126 21.74 -4.10 -17.01
CA ILE A 126 21.65 -4.01 -18.48
C ILE A 126 23.01 -3.61 -19.08
N LYS A 127 23.67 -2.58 -18.53
CA LYS A 127 24.98 -2.12 -19.01
C LYS A 127 26.10 -3.15 -18.87
N SER A 128 26.01 -4.02 -17.86
CA SER A 128 27.00 -5.08 -17.63
C SER A 128 26.79 -6.31 -18.52
N THR A 129 25.67 -6.39 -19.23
CA THR A 129 25.35 -7.50 -20.13
C THR A 129 25.65 -7.09 -21.57
N ASN A 130 26.16 -8.01 -22.40
CA ASN A 130 26.38 -7.72 -23.83
C ASN A 130 25.04 -7.63 -24.58
N ASP A 131 24.29 -8.72 -24.59
CA ASP A 131 22.97 -8.81 -25.22
C ASP A 131 21.91 -9.18 -24.18
N CYS A 132 20.80 -8.46 -24.14
CA CYS A 132 19.67 -8.78 -23.27
C CYS A 132 18.33 -8.40 -23.90
N TYR A 133 17.27 -9.10 -23.50
CA TYR A 133 15.90 -8.77 -23.84
C TYR A 133 15.18 -8.17 -22.64
N ILE A 134 14.45 -7.08 -22.87
CA ILE A 134 13.64 -6.42 -21.84
C ILE A 134 12.17 -6.67 -22.16
N MET A 135 11.48 -7.37 -21.26
CA MET A 135 10.04 -7.60 -21.35
C MET A 135 9.32 -6.67 -20.36
N ILE A 136 8.29 -5.99 -20.84
CA ILE A 136 7.47 -5.07 -20.03
C ILE A 136 6.03 -5.58 -20.09
N GLY A 137 5.44 -5.78 -18.93
CA GLY A 137 4.02 -6.10 -18.77
C GLY A 137 3.36 -5.12 -17.83
N ASP A 138 2.06 -4.87 -18.04
CA ASP A 138 1.22 -4.07 -17.14
C ASP A 138 -0.08 -4.82 -16.88
N PHE A 139 -0.67 -4.58 -15.70
CA PHE A 139 -1.93 -5.18 -15.29
C PHE A 139 -3.07 -4.17 -15.43
N THR A 140 -4.07 -4.49 -16.24
CA THR A 140 -5.28 -3.67 -16.34
C THR A 140 -6.18 -3.89 -15.13
N GLY A 141 -6.47 -2.83 -14.38
CA GLY A 141 -7.44 -2.88 -13.28
C GLY A 141 -7.09 -3.88 -12.18
N PHE A 142 -5.82 -3.96 -11.77
CA PHE A 142 -5.35 -4.97 -10.81
C PHE A 142 -6.21 -5.03 -9.54
N PHE A 143 -6.43 -3.89 -8.87
CA PHE A 143 -7.19 -3.83 -7.61
C PHE A 143 -8.68 -4.06 -7.79
N ASP A 144 -9.24 -3.61 -8.93
CA ASP A 144 -10.68 -3.70 -9.21
C ASP A 144 -11.11 -5.13 -9.53
N ASN A 145 -10.17 -5.98 -9.97
CA ASN A 145 -10.43 -7.35 -10.43
C ASN A 145 -9.79 -8.42 -9.53
N LEU A 146 -9.47 -8.10 -8.26
CA LEU A 146 -8.91 -9.09 -7.33
C LEU A 146 -9.95 -10.16 -6.96
N ASP A 147 -9.58 -11.44 -7.09
CA ASP A 147 -10.38 -12.54 -6.55
C ASP A 147 -10.22 -12.58 -5.01
N HIS A 148 -11.22 -12.06 -4.32
CA HIS A 148 -11.24 -12.01 -2.86
C HIS A 148 -11.31 -13.40 -2.20
N THR A 149 -11.88 -14.40 -2.87
CA THR A 149 -11.93 -15.77 -2.37
C THR A 149 -10.53 -16.38 -2.40
N TYR A 150 -9.83 -16.21 -3.52
CA TYR A 150 -8.45 -16.64 -3.67
C TYR A 150 -7.53 -15.96 -2.65
N LEU A 151 -7.64 -14.63 -2.48
CA LEU A 151 -6.83 -13.89 -1.50
C LEU A 151 -7.01 -14.42 -0.08
N LYS A 152 -8.25 -14.69 0.35
CA LYS A 152 -8.51 -15.27 1.67
C LYS A 152 -7.87 -16.64 1.84
N LYS A 153 -7.94 -17.51 0.82
CA LYS A 153 -7.31 -18.83 0.84
C LYS A 153 -5.78 -18.75 0.96
N MET A 154 -5.15 -17.71 0.42
CA MET A 154 -3.70 -17.53 0.52
C MET A 154 -3.25 -16.95 1.88
N LEU A 155 -4.19 -16.49 2.72
CA LEU A 155 -3.92 -15.98 4.07
C LEU A 155 -4.16 -17.01 5.18
N SER A 156 -4.85 -18.10 4.87
CA SER A 156 -5.14 -19.24 5.75
C SER A 156 -4.09 -20.34 5.61
#